data_AF-A0A1V5LG30-F1
#
_entry.id   AF-A0A1V5LG30-F1
#
_cell.length_a   1.000
_cell.length_b   1.000
_cell.length_c   1.000
_cell.angle_alpha   90.00
_cell.angle_beta   90.00
_cell.angle_gamma   90.00
#
_symmetry.space_group_name_H-M   'P 1'
#
loop_
_entity.id
_entity.type
_entity.pdbx_description
1 polymer ?
#
loop_
_entity_poly.entity_id
_entity_poly.type
_entity_poly.pdbx_seq_one_letter_code
_entity_poly.pdbx_strand_id
1 'polypeptide(L)'
;MAAKRTSELVPLCHPLPLDLVDIRFTVRQADAVVDIECEARTEGRTGVEMEAITGATMAAVTIYDMCKAVDRGMLIGDIRLLEKTGGRHDYRRS
;
A
#
# COMPACT_ATOMS: atom_id res chain seq x y z
N MET A 1 -6.30 -2.03 7.81
CA MET A 1 -5.74 -1.61 9.14
C MET A 1 -4.34 -1.04 9.04
N ALA A 2 -3.41 -1.68 8.32
CA ALA A 2 -2.00 -1.28 8.28
C ALA A 2 -1.75 0.21 7.94
N ALA A 3 -2.41 0.75 6.90
CA ALA A 3 -2.25 2.15 6.50
C ALA A 3 -2.53 3.14 7.66
N LYS A 4 -3.51 2.86 8.53
CA LYS A 4 -3.85 3.72 9.68
C LYS A 4 -2.84 3.63 10.83
N ARG A 5 -1.94 2.64 10.82
CA ARG A 5 -0.91 2.41 11.84
C ARG A 5 0.50 2.61 11.27
N THR A 6 0.63 3.28 10.13
CA THR A 6 1.92 3.49 9.46
C THR A 6 2.93 4.20 10.35
N SER A 7 2.51 5.20 11.12
CA SER A 7 3.37 5.92 12.07
C SER A 7 3.89 5.06 13.23
N GLU A 8 3.25 3.91 13.51
CA GLU A 8 3.76 2.94 14.49
C GLU A 8 4.79 1.98 13.89
N LEU A 9 4.78 1.83 12.56
CA LEU A 9 5.62 0.88 11.82
C LEU A 9 6.86 1.53 11.21
N VAL A 10 6.75 2.80 10.78
CA VAL A 10 7.81 3.54 10.10
C VAL A 10 8.38 4.60 11.06
N PRO A 11 9.64 4.47 11.53
CA PRO A 11 10.19 5.24 12.65
C PRO A 11 10.10 6.77 12.59
N LEU A 12 9.97 7.36 11.39
CA LEU A 12 9.95 8.81 11.18
C LEU A 12 8.66 9.29 10.47
N CYS A 13 7.65 8.42 10.36
CA CYS A 13 6.34 8.82 9.85
C CYS A 13 5.59 9.63 10.90
N HIS A 14 5.01 10.74 10.46
CA HIS A 14 4.14 11.54 11.32
C HIS A 14 2.81 10.81 11.52
N PRO A 15 2.21 10.85 12.72
CA PRO A 15 0.83 10.42 12.90
C PRO A 15 -0.11 11.33 12.07
N LEU A 16 -0.95 10.72 11.23
CA LEU A 16 -1.89 11.43 10.37
C LEU A 16 -3.31 10.86 10.49
N PRO A 17 -4.35 11.71 10.63
CA PRO A 17 -5.73 11.27 10.52
C PRO A 17 -6.05 10.99 9.04
N LEU A 18 -6.21 9.72 8.68
CA LEU A 18 -6.59 9.35 7.31
C LEU A 18 -8.10 9.46 7.11
N ASP A 19 -8.50 10.23 6.10
CA ASP A 19 -9.90 10.40 5.68
C ASP A 19 -10.37 9.21 4.83
N LEU A 20 -9.46 8.67 4.01
CA LEU A 20 -9.71 7.51 3.16
C LEU A 20 -8.54 6.53 3.23
N VAL A 21 -8.89 5.25 3.29
CA VAL A 21 -8.02 4.15 2.91
C VAL A 21 -8.85 3.19 2.07
N ASP A 22 -8.51 3.04 0.79
CA ASP A 22 -9.13 2.09 -0.13
C ASP A 22 -8.06 1.09 -0.60
N ILE A 23 -8.41 -0.20 -0.65
CA ILE A 23 -7.52 -1.25 -1.14
C ILE A 23 -8.27 -2.05 -2.20
N ARG A 24 -7.72 -2.06 -3.41
CA ARG A 24 -8.28 -2.74 -4.57
C ARG A 24 -7.38 -3.89 -4.97
N PHE A 25 -8.01 -5.00 -5.38
CA PHE A 25 -7.32 -6.21 -5.80
C PHE A 25 -7.71 -6.58 -7.22
N THR A 26 -6.73 -6.88 -8.06
CA THR A 26 -6.95 -7.39 -9.42
C THR A 26 -6.24 -8.72 -9.57
N VAL A 27 -6.99 -9.80 -9.79
CA VAL A 27 -6.41 -11.13 -10.00
C VAL A 27 -6.14 -11.34 -11.49
N ARG A 28 -4.86 -11.39 -11.86
CA ARG A 28 -4.40 -11.68 -13.23
C ARG A 28 -4.09 -13.16 -13.35
N GLN A 29 -5.12 -13.95 -13.64
CA GLN A 29 -5.02 -15.42 -13.69
C GLN A 29 -3.98 -15.93 -14.70
N ALA A 30 -3.87 -15.29 -15.87
CA ALA A 30 -2.93 -15.70 -16.91
C ALA A 30 -1.45 -15.59 -16.47
N ASP A 31 -1.16 -14.66 -15.56
CA ASP A 31 0.19 -14.39 -15.08
C ASP A 31 0.45 -14.95 -13.67
N ALA A 32 -0.56 -15.55 -13.04
CA ALA A 32 -0.54 -15.95 -11.62
C ALA A 32 -0.14 -14.80 -10.67
N VAL A 33 -0.65 -13.59 -10.94
CA VAL A 33 -0.36 -12.38 -10.15
C VAL A 33 -1.64 -11.83 -9.51
N VAL A 34 -1.51 -11.32 -8.29
CA VAL A 34 -2.52 -10.46 -7.66
C VAL A 34 -1.94 -9.05 -7.55
N ASP A 35 -2.48 -8.13 -8.34
CA ASP A 35 -2.13 -6.72 -8.23
C ASP A 35 -2.92 -6.09 -7.08
N ILE A 36 -2.23 -5.30 -6.27
CA ILE A 36 -2.80 -4.64 -5.10
C ILE A 36 -2.53 -3.15 -5.21
N GLU A 37 -3.61 -2.38 -5.27
CA GLU A 37 -3.55 -0.92 -5.22
C GLU A 37 -4.09 -0.45 -3.87
N CYS A 38 -3.34 0.43 -3.21
CA CYS A 38 -3.78 1.09 -1.98
C CYS A 38 -3.80 2.59 -2.21
N GLU A 39 -4.95 3.20 -1.95
CA GLU A 39 -5.16 4.64 -2.03
C GLU A 39 -5.39 5.18 -0.62
N ALA A 40 -4.60 6.18 -0.22
CA ALA A 40 -4.76 6.88 1.04
C ALA A 40 -5.02 8.37 0.77
N ARG A 41 -5.90 8.99 1.56
CA ARG A 41 -6.15 10.43 1.52
C ARG A 41 -6.19 11.01 2.94
N THR A 42 -5.68 12.22 3.06
CA THR A 42 -5.71 13.01 4.30
C THR A 42 -5.75 14.51 3.95
N GLU A 43 -6.35 15.30 4.82
CA GLU A 43 -6.08 16.73 4.94
C GLU A 43 -5.01 16.98 6.00
N GLY A 44 -3.75 17.11 5.58
CA GLY A 44 -2.60 17.20 6.49
C GLY A 44 -1.42 18.01 5.96
N ARG A 45 -0.41 18.22 6.81
CA ARG A 45 0.81 18.99 6.46
C ARG A 45 1.86 18.17 5.71
N THR A 46 1.76 16.85 5.77
CA THR A 46 2.65 15.90 5.08
C THR A 46 1.83 15.00 4.16
N GLY A 47 2.49 14.42 3.16
CA GLY A 47 1.85 13.44 2.27
C GLY A 47 1.56 12.11 2.97
N VAL A 48 0.86 11.24 2.24
CA VAL A 48 0.42 9.90 2.67
C VAL A 48 1.00 8.77 1.80
N GLU A 49 2.16 9.03 1.18
CA GLU A 49 2.86 8.05 0.34
C GLU A 49 3.16 6.77 1.13
N MET A 50 3.57 6.92 2.39
CA MET A 50 3.93 5.80 3.24
C MET A 50 2.70 5.00 3.66
N GLU A 51 1.57 5.65 3.92
CA GLU A 51 0.32 4.99 4.29
C GLU A 51 -0.21 4.15 3.13
N ALA A 52 -0.12 4.66 1.90
CA ALA A 52 -0.45 3.91 0.69
C ALA A 52 0.47 2.68 0.53
N ILE A 53 1.80 2.88 0.57
CA ILE A 53 2.80 1.81 0.43
C ILE A 53 2.63 0.73 1.51
N THR A 54 2.51 1.14 2.77
CA THR A 54 2.34 0.23 3.91
C THR A 54 1.03 -0.54 3.83
N GLY A 55 -0.06 0.12 3.39
CA GLY A 55 -1.35 -0.53 3.17
C GLY A 55 -1.29 -1.65 2.13
N ALA A 56 -0.72 -1.37 0.95
CA ALA A 56 -0.56 -2.37 -0.12
C ALA A 56 0.38 -3.51 0.32
N THR A 57 1.49 -3.19 0.97
CA THR A 57 2.48 -4.17 1.44
C THR A 57 1.86 -5.16 2.42
N MET A 58 1.13 -4.67 3.42
CA MET A 58 0.53 -5.55 4.42
C MET A 58 -0.65 -6.35 3.87
N ALA A 59 -1.35 -5.85 2.85
CA ALA A 59 -2.33 -6.64 2.11
C ALA A 59 -1.65 -7.80 1.36
N ALA A 60 -0.49 -7.55 0.71
CA ALA A 60 0.30 -8.61 0.09
C ALA A 60 0.78 -9.67 1.10
N VAL A 61 1.29 -9.22 2.26
CA VAL A 61 1.70 -10.12 3.36
C VAL A 61 0.51 -10.94 3.87
N THR A 62 -0.69 -10.36 3.91
CA THR A 62 -1.91 -11.06 4.31
C THR A 62 -2.29 -12.16 3.29
N ILE A 63 -2.21 -11.87 2.00
CA ILE A 63 -2.45 -12.87 0.95
C ILE A 63 -1.41 -13.99 1.04
N TYR A 64 -0.13 -13.64 1.24
CA TYR A 64 0.90 -14.64 1.46
C TYR A 64 0.55 -15.54 2.65
N ASP A 65 0.17 -14.95 3.79
CA ASP A 65 -0.21 -15.70 4.99
C ASP A 65 -1.38 -16.66 4.74
N MET A 66 -2.39 -16.23 3.99
CA MET A 66 -3.54 -17.05 3.63
C MET A 66 -3.20 -18.20 2.67
N CYS A 67 -2.26 -17.99 1.75
CA CYS A 67 -1.97 -18.93 0.66
C CYS A 67 -0.69 -19.77 0.88
N LYS A 68 0.14 -19.47 1.88
CA LYS A 68 1.44 -20.15 2.14
C LYS A 68 1.35 -21.66 2.36
N ALA A 69 0.17 -22.18 2.70
CA ALA A 69 -0.05 -23.62 2.84
C ALA A 69 -0.10 -24.33 1.48
N VAL A 70 -0.52 -23.62 0.43
CA VAL A 70 -0.63 -24.12 -0.94
C VAL A 70 0.67 -23.88 -1.69
N ASP A 71 1.23 -22.68 -1.59
CA ASP A 71 2.50 -22.33 -2.24
C ASP A 71 3.36 -21.46 -1.32
N ARG A 72 4.56 -21.95 -0.97
CA ARG A 72 5.53 -21.21 -0.16
C ARG A 72 6.52 -20.38 -1.00
N GLY A 73 6.51 -20.54 -2.32
CA GLY A 73 7.38 -19.85 -3.27
C GLY A 73 6.82 -18.51 -3.75
N MET A 74 5.64 -18.11 -3.30
CA MET A 74 5.04 -16.82 -3.66
C MET A 74 5.99 -15.65 -3.36
N LEU A 75 6.09 -14.71 -4.30
CA LEU A 75 6.93 -13.53 -4.16
C LEU A 75 6.05 -12.30 -3.90
N ILE A 76 6.42 -11.51 -2.89
CA ILE A 76 5.91 -10.14 -2.71
C ILE A 76 6.95 -9.21 -3.31
N GLY A 77 6.56 -8.43 -4.31
CA GLY A 77 7.48 -7.58 -5.06
C GLY A 77 6.78 -6.41 -5.73
N ASP A 78 7.60 -5.62 -6.45
CA ASP A 78 7.16 -4.44 -7.20
C ASP A 78 6.33 -3.44 -6.37
N ILE A 79 6.72 -3.26 -5.09
CA ILE A 79 6.10 -2.29 -4.20
C ILE A 79 6.61 -0.90 -4.60
N ARG A 80 5.68 -0.05 -5.06
CA ARG A 80 6.02 1.29 -5.56
C ARG A 80 4.86 2.27 -5.41
N LEU A 81 5.18 3.56 -5.40
CA LEU A 81 4.19 4.62 -5.53
C LEU A 81 3.78 4.75 -7.00
N LEU A 82 2.48 4.83 -7.27
CA LEU A 82 1.94 5.05 -8.63
C LEU A 82 1.62 6.52 -8.87
N GLU A 83 0.97 7.15 -7.90
CA GLU A 83 0.53 8.53 -7.99
C GLU A 83 0.52 9.15 -6.59
N LYS A 84 0.81 10.45 -6.54
CA LYS A 84 0.60 11.30 -5.38
C LYS A 84 0.28 12.71 -5.85
N THR A 85 -0.77 13.28 -5.28
CA THR A 85 -1.18 14.66 -5.52
C THR A 85 -1.19 15.47 -4.23
N GLY A 86 -0.98 16.78 -4.32
CA GLY A 86 -0.99 17.71 -3.18
C GLY A 86 0.40 17.94 -2.57
N GLY A 87 0.52 18.96 -1.73
CA GLY A 87 1.82 19.44 -1.25
C GLY A 87 2.58 20.24 -2.33
N ARG A 88 3.92 20.22 -2.30
CA ARG A 88 4.75 21.04 -3.21
C ARG A 88 4.88 20.47 -4.63
N HIS A 89 4.87 19.14 -4.76
CA HIS A 89 5.11 18.44 -6.00
C HIS A 89 4.15 17.26 -6.12
N ASP A 90 3.47 17.18 -7.26
CA ASP A 90 2.74 16.00 -7.66
C ASP A 90 3.72 14.99 -8.28
N TYR A 91 3.37 13.71 -8.16
CA TYR A 91 4.10 12.60 -8.74
C TYR A 91 3.10 11.68 -9.44
N ARG A 92 3.42 11.30 -10.68
CA ARG A 92 2.76 10.19 -11.36
C ARG A 92 3.83 9.37 -12.05
N ARG A 93 3.78 8.06 -11.87
CA ARG A 93 4.69 7.14 -12.52
C ARG A 93 4.44 7.11 -14.03
N SER A 94 5.51 7.28 -14.79
CA SER A 94 5.56 7.11 -16.26
C SER A 94 5.89 5.68 -16.66
#